data_AF-A0A8T6VX25-F1
#
_entry.id   AF-A0A8T6VX25-F1
#
_cell.length_a   1.000
_cell.length_b   1.000
_cell.length_c   1.000
_cell.angle_alpha   90.00
_cell.angle_beta   90.00
_cell.angle_gamma   90.00
#
_symmetry.space_group_name_H-M   'P 1'
#
loop_
_entity.id
_entity.type
_entity.pdbx_description
1 polymer ?
#
loop_
_entity_poly.entity_id
_entity_poly.type
_entity_poly.pdbx_seq_one_letter_code
_entity_poly.pdbx_strand_id
1 'polypeptide(L)'
;MQEFSLPFDHRKWSEEAGRSFSTMKLDGEVRSLTPLGYESAPVLELASRGGPFERVLGLDGGSTRPIHFSDGSTLCANQAVVVSEPQMELERMPLEAFRTLALLSHSFAASGGPQAEYREEGLVGLWRVHITRDYLRRDVDHVVKGLADSASEARHARRMAARLSLGKDDLLILDGNIFPIGLYYYLIGEGNRFEIDLVSNGGAITILEGHLRLAELAAEQGAAYVGINKTPRTRYLLNCLHEEGPWAEDRQFIRALFWGLPKDELGWTNWFIQRRYRAYLSSRGP
;
A
#
# COMPACT_ATOMS: atom_id res chain seq x y z
N MET A 1 17.19 -37.46 -16.87
CA MET A 1 16.80 -36.20 -16.24
C MET A 1 15.45 -36.49 -15.58
N GLN A 2 15.43 -36.76 -14.27
CA GLN A 2 14.17 -36.96 -13.55
C GLN A 2 13.48 -35.61 -13.48
N GLU A 3 12.29 -35.50 -14.06
CA GLU A 3 11.38 -34.39 -13.76
C GLU A 3 11.10 -34.42 -12.27
N PHE A 4 11.66 -33.46 -11.53
CA PHE A 4 11.22 -33.15 -10.19
C PHE A 4 9.80 -32.57 -10.30
N SER A 5 8.79 -33.43 -10.40
CA SER A 5 7.42 -33.01 -10.10
C SER A 5 7.36 -32.81 -8.59
N LEU A 6 7.44 -31.57 -8.14
CA LEU A 6 7.09 -31.26 -6.76
C LEU A 6 5.65 -31.78 -6.55
N PRO A 7 5.39 -32.62 -5.52
CA PRO A 7 4.06 -33.15 -5.24
C PRO A 7 3.22 -32.04 -4.60
N PHE A 8 2.91 -31.00 -5.36
CA PHE A 8 2.04 -29.93 -4.92
C PHE A 8 0.59 -30.32 -5.21
N ASP A 9 0.00 -31.06 -4.27
CA ASP A 9 -1.43 -31.30 -4.27
C ASP A 9 -2.16 -30.03 -3.85
N HIS A 10 -2.41 -29.15 -4.82
CA HIS A 10 -3.10 -27.88 -4.60
C HIS A 10 -4.52 -28.07 -4.07
N ARG A 11 -5.17 -29.19 -4.40
CA ARG A 11 -6.52 -29.51 -3.92
C ARG A 11 -6.49 -29.81 -2.43
N LYS A 12 -5.55 -30.66 -1.98
CA LYS A 12 -5.33 -30.91 -0.55
C LYS A 12 -5.13 -29.61 0.23
N TRP A 13 -4.32 -28.69 -0.28
CA TRP A 13 -4.07 -27.42 0.40
C TRP A 13 -5.25 -26.46 0.38
N SER A 14 -6.12 -26.55 -0.63
CA SER A 14 -7.38 -25.81 -0.66
C SER A 14 -8.36 -26.33 0.39
N GLU A 15 -8.49 -27.65 0.51
CA GLU A 15 -9.33 -28.30 1.53
C GLU A 15 -8.82 -28.02 2.95
N GLU A 16 -7.50 -28.03 3.15
CA GLU A 16 -6.88 -27.61 4.42
C GLU A 16 -7.17 -26.13 4.70
N ALA A 17 -7.00 -25.24 3.72
CA ALA A 17 -7.29 -23.82 3.89
C ALA A 17 -8.75 -23.58 4.28
N GLY A 18 -9.71 -24.27 3.66
CA GLY A 18 -11.12 -24.19 4.01
C GLY A 18 -11.40 -24.63 5.45
N ARG A 19 -10.81 -25.76 5.90
CA ARG A 19 -10.92 -26.23 7.28
C ARG A 19 -10.31 -25.25 8.28
N SER A 20 -9.08 -24.80 8.04
CA SER A 20 -8.40 -23.83 8.91
C SER A 20 -9.15 -22.50 8.96
N PHE A 21 -9.68 -22.03 7.82
CA PHE A 21 -10.51 -20.82 7.76
C PHE A 21 -11.74 -20.98 8.65
N SER A 22 -12.56 -22.01 8.45
CA SER A 22 -13.82 -22.22 9.19
C SER A 22 -13.68 -22.27 10.72
N THR A 23 -12.47 -22.52 11.22
CA THR A 23 -12.19 -22.66 12.65
C THR A 23 -11.42 -21.46 13.23
N MET A 24 -11.07 -20.43 12.47
CA MET A 24 -10.25 -19.30 12.93
C MET A 24 -10.71 -18.67 14.25
N LYS A 25 -9.75 -18.35 15.14
CA LYS A 25 -9.98 -17.59 16.38
C LYS A 25 -9.91 -16.08 16.10
N LEU A 26 -11.07 -15.43 16.10
CA LEU A 26 -11.25 -14.03 15.71
C LEU A 26 -11.81 -13.14 16.84
N ASP A 27 -11.46 -13.45 18.08
CA ASP A 27 -11.86 -12.70 19.28
C ASP A 27 -10.72 -11.81 19.84
N GLY A 28 -9.49 -12.00 19.34
CA GLY A 28 -8.28 -11.30 19.73
C GLY A 28 -8.00 -9.98 18.98
N GLU A 29 -6.76 -9.83 18.50
CA GLU A 29 -6.26 -8.63 17.81
C GLU A 29 -6.91 -8.41 16.44
N VAL A 30 -7.25 -9.51 15.77
CA VAL A 30 -8.04 -9.56 14.54
C VAL A 30 -9.42 -10.08 14.90
N ARG A 31 -10.45 -9.39 14.40
CA ARG A 31 -11.85 -9.80 14.57
C ARG A 31 -12.57 -9.81 13.23
N SER A 32 -13.62 -10.62 13.10
CA SER A 32 -14.52 -10.53 11.96
C SER A 32 -15.56 -9.43 12.19
N LEU A 33 -15.88 -8.67 11.14
CA LEU A 33 -16.97 -7.70 11.12
C LEU A 33 -18.30 -8.33 10.67
N THR A 34 -18.21 -9.41 9.89
CA THR A 34 -19.33 -10.19 9.37
C THR A 34 -19.11 -11.66 9.69
N PRO A 35 -20.16 -12.51 9.65
CA PRO A 35 -19.99 -13.95 9.83
C PRO A 35 -18.89 -14.49 8.92
N LEU A 36 -18.12 -15.43 9.45
CA LEU A 36 -17.01 -16.01 8.71
C LEU A 36 -17.54 -16.75 7.47
N GLY A 37 -17.03 -16.37 6.31
CA GLY A 37 -17.49 -16.89 5.05
C GLY A 37 -16.63 -16.40 3.91
N TYR A 38 -16.75 -17.05 2.77
CA TYR A 38 -16.14 -16.64 1.52
C TYR A 38 -17.08 -16.96 0.38
N GLU A 39 -17.08 -16.09 -0.62
CA GLU A 39 -17.94 -16.15 -1.78
C GLU A 39 -17.12 -15.89 -3.04
N SER A 40 -17.69 -16.25 -4.18
CA SER A 40 -17.19 -15.82 -5.48
C SER A 40 -18.35 -15.47 -6.41
N ALA A 41 -18.07 -14.60 -7.37
CA ALA A 41 -19.01 -14.29 -8.45
C ALA A 41 -18.26 -13.85 -9.71
N PRO A 42 -18.87 -13.98 -10.90
CA PRO A 42 -18.31 -13.48 -12.14
C PRO A 42 -18.00 -11.97 -12.08
N VAL A 43 -16.80 -11.57 -12.49
CA VAL A 43 -16.34 -10.18 -12.44
C VAL A 43 -17.26 -9.24 -13.20
N LEU A 44 -17.73 -9.65 -14.38
CA LEU A 44 -18.61 -8.82 -15.21
C LEU A 44 -20.00 -8.64 -14.57
N GLU A 45 -20.49 -9.64 -13.84
CA GLU A 45 -21.73 -9.52 -13.09
C GLU A 45 -21.56 -8.49 -11.96
N LEU A 46 -20.48 -8.59 -11.18
CA LEU A 46 -20.18 -7.62 -10.12
C LEU A 46 -20.03 -6.20 -10.66
N ALA A 47 -19.28 -6.04 -11.76
CA ALA A 47 -19.07 -4.73 -12.39
C ALA A 47 -20.39 -4.10 -12.87
N SER A 48 -21.34 -4.90 -13.35
CA SER A 48 -22.63 -4.40 -13.85
C SER A 48 -23.60 -3.92 -12.77
N ARG A 49 -23.42 -4.35 -11.51
CA ARG A 49 -24.33 -4.00 -10.40
C ARG A 49 -24.19 -2.55 -9.92
N GLY A 50 -23.09 -1.88 -10.27
CA GLY A 50 -22.74 -0.58 -9.72
C GLY A 50 -22.37 -0.65 -8.23
N GLY A 51 -21.76 0.42 -7.71
CA GLY A 51 -21.43 0.57 -6.30
C GLY A 51 -22.40 1.51 -5.58
N PRO A 52 -22.34 1.59 -4.23
CA PRO A 52 -23.12 2.55 -3.47
C PRO A 52 -22.58 3.98 -3.52
N PHE A 53 -21.48 4.22 -4.25
CA PHE A 53 -20.79 5.50 -4.34
C PHE A 53 -21.17 6.24 -5.62
N GLU A 54 -21.43 7.54 -5.51
CA GLU A 54 -21.72 8.42 -6.64
C GLU A 54 -20.47 8.76 -7.45
N ARG A 55 -19.32 8.91 -6.77
CA ARG A 55 -18.01 9.14 -7.40
C ARG A 55 -16.98 8.17 -6.87
N VAL A 56 -16.28 7.49 -7.78
CA VAL A 56 -15.15 6.63 -7.46
C VAL A 56 -13.90 7.25 -8.08
N LEU A 57 -12.91 7.57 -7.25
CA LEU A 57 -11.64 8.15 -7.67
C LEU A 57 -10.55 7.09 -7.56
N GLY A 58 -9.88 6.79 -8.66
CA GLY A 58 -8.72 5.90 -8.70
C GLY A 58 -7.43 6.70 -8.72
N LEU A 59 -6.60 6.55 -7.69
CA LEU A 59 -5.25 7.09 -7.62
C LEU A 59 -4.24 5.98 -7.99
N ASP A 60 -3.38 6.29 -8.96
CA ASP A 60 -2.25 5.44 -9.35
C ASP A 60 -0.96 6.24 -9.45
N GLY A 61 0.15 5.59 -9.11
CA GLY A 61 1.51 6.12 -9.10
C GLY A 61 2.44 5.28 -9.97
N GLY A 62 3.02 5.89 -11.00
CA GLY A 62 4.02 5.25 -11.84
C GLY A 62 5.43 5.67 -11.45
N SER A 63 6.24 4.76 -10.92
CA SER A 63 7.66 4.99 -10.65
C SER A 63 8.62 4.37 -11.66
N THR A 64 9.74 5.05 -11.89
CA THR A 64 10.92 4.45 -12.49
C THR A 64 11.50 3.42 -11.54
N ARG A 65 12.23 2.43 -12.08
CA ARG A 65 13.18 1.69 -11.23
C ARG A 65 14.24 2.67 -10.71
N PRO A 66 14.82 2.42 -9.52
CA PRO A 66 15.98 3.17 -9.07
C PRO A 66 17.09 3.15 -10.13
N ILE A 67 17.63 4.33 -10.42
CA ILE A 67 18.70 4.56 -11.40
C ILE A 67 19.97 4.85 -10.61
N HIS A 68 21.04 4.14 -10.91
CA HIS A 68 22.34 4.31 -10.25
C HIS A 68 23.31 5.07 -11.14
N PHE A 69 24.05 5.99 -10.54
CA PHE A 69 25.08 6.77 -11.21
C PHE A 69 26.48 6.34 -10.78
N SER A 70 27.48 6.71 -11.58
CA SER A 70 28.88 6.35 -11.35
C SER A 70 29.49 6.97 -10.09
N ASP A 71 28.88 8.02 -9.56
CA ASP A 71 29.28 8.66 -8.29
C ASP A 71 28.66 7.98 -7.06
N GLY A 72 27.94 6.87 -7.26
CA GLY A 72 27.26 6.12 -6.20
C GLY A 72 25.93 6.71 -5.77
N SER A 73 25.43 7.75 -6.44
CA SER A 73 24.08 8.25 -6.19
C SER A 73 23.00 7.36 -6.84
N THR A 74 21.82 7.37 -6.22
CA THR A 74 20.63 6.69 -6.72
C THR A 74 19.52 7.70 -6.93
N LEU A 75 18.73 7.58 -8.00
CA LEU A 75 17.57 8.42 -8.27
C LEU A 75 16.35 7.55 -8.58
N CYS A 76 15.19 7.92 -8.05
CA CYS A 76 13.90 7.41 -8.46
C CYS A 76 12.95 8.56 -8.74
N ALA A 77 12.19 8.44 -9.83
CA ALA A 77 11.11 9.36 -10.14
C ALA A 77 9.77 8.63 -10.02
N ASN A 78 8.76 9.29 -9.46
CA ASN A 78 7.36 8.83 -9.49
C ASN A 78 6.45 9.94 -10.01
N GLN A 79 5.41 9.55 -10.74
CA GLN A 79 4.29 10.42 -11.11
C GLN A 79 2.96 9.80 -10.64
N ALA A 80 2.19 10.58 -9.88
CA ALA A 80 0.84 10.21 -9.49
C ALA A 80 -0.24 10.93 -10.32
N VAL A 81 -1.34 10.21 -10.58
CA VAL A 81 -2.51 10.65 -11.36
C VAL A 81 -3.80 10.20 -10.67
N VAL A 82 -4.89 10.95 -10.84
CA VAL A 82 -6.24 10.52 -10.48
C VAL A 82 -7.10 10.39 -11.73
N VAL A 83 -7.89 9.32 -11.78
CA VAL A 83 -9.02 9.11 -12.70
C VAL A 83 -10.31 9.05 -11.89
N SER A 84 -11.48 9.23 -12.51
CA SER A 84 -12.77 9.07 -11.82
C SER A 84 -13.83 8.34 -12.66
N GLU A 85 -14.76 7.71 -11.96
CA GLU A 85 -16.04 7.21 -12.47
C GLU A 85 -17.19 7.85 -11.66
N PRO A 86 -18.12 8.60 -12.28
CA PRO A 86 -18.09 9.01 -13.69
C PRO A 86 -16.89 9.90 -14.01
N GLN A 87 -16.61 10.09 -15.30
CA GLN A 87 -15.56 11.02 -15.73
C GLN A 87 -15.86 12.43 -15.24
N MET A 88 -14.85 13.06 -14.62
CA MET A 88 -14.94 14.39 -14.07
C MET A 88 -13.89 15.31 -14.67
N GLU A 89 -14.17 16.60 -14.59
CA GLU A 89 -13.22 17.65 -14.91
C GLU A 89 -13.04 18.59 -13.71
N LEU A 90 -11.85 19.15 -13.60
CA LEU A 90 -11.52 20.20 -12.65
C LEU A 90 -10.89 21.35 -13.44
N GLU A 91 -11.42 22.56 -13.28
CA GLU A 91 -10.95 23.75 -14.03
C GLU A 91 -10.97 23.56 -15.57
N ARG A 92 -11.98 22.83 -16.09
CA ARG A 92 -12.14 22.46 -17.52
C ARG A 92 -11.00 21.60 -18.06
N MET A 93 -10.33 20.89 -17.18
CA MET A 93 -9.31 19.90 -17.53
C MET A 93 -9.73 18.55 -16.99
N PRO A 94 -9.45 17.45 -17.72
CA PRO A 94 -9.64 16.11 -17.18
C PRO A 94 -8.79 15.95 -15.90
N LEU A 95 -9.24 15.13 -14.94
CA LEU A 95 -8.49 14.92 -13.70
C LEU A 95 -7.07 14.39 -13.97
N GLU A 96 -6.94 13.62 -15.05
CA GLU A 96 -5.69 13.12 -15.59
C GLU A 96 -4.83 14.21 -16.26
N ALA A 97 -5.17 15.50 -16.22
CA ALA A 97 -4.24 16.57 -16.55
C ALA A 97 -3.41 16.99 -15.33
N PHE A 98 -3.96 16.81 -14.12
CA PHE A 98 -3.27 17.17 -12.89
C PHE A 98 -2.25 16.09 -12.54
N ARG A 99 -1.07 16.50 -12.09
CA ARG A 99 0.03 15.60 -11.75
C ARG A 99 0.72 16.00 -10.46
N THR A 100 1.22 15.01 -9.75
CA THR A 100 2.29 15.23 -8.78
C THR A 100 3.48 14.36 -9.15
N LEU A 101 4.61 14.99 -9.42
CA LEU A 101 5.89 14.36 -9.66
C LEU A 101 6.70 14.33 -8.36
N ALA A 102 7.46 13.27 -8.14
CA ALA A 102 8.45 13.19 -7.10
C ALA A 102 9.78 12.76 -7.71
N LEU A 103 10.83 13.54 -7.48
CA LEU A 103 12.21 13.22 -7.80
C LEU A 103 12.95 13.02 -6.49
N LEU A 104 13.28 11.77 -6.20
CA LEU A 104 13.97 11.40 -4.97
C LEU A 104 15.35 10.87 -5.29
N SER A 105 16.37 11.54 -4.77
CA SER A 105 17.76 11.14 -4.90
C SER A 105 18.36 10.73 -3.56
N HIS A 106 19.34 9.84 -3.63
CA HIS A 106 20.21 9.46 -2.53
C HIS A 106 21.67 9.60 -2.92
N SER A 107 22.52 10.05 -2.01
CA SER A 107 23.98 10.05 -2.22
C SER A 107 24.77 9.57 -1.01
N PHE A 108 25.87 8.86 -1.29
CA PHE A 108 26.87 8.52 -0.29
C PHE A 108 27.83 9.67 0.07
N ALA A 109 27.76 10.79 -0.65
CA ALA A 109 28.39 12.03 -0.23
C ALA A 109 27.56 12.69 0.88
N ALA A 110 28.24 13.27 1.87
CA ALA A 110 27.62 14.00 2.99
C ALA A 110 27.30 15.47 2.64
N SER A 111 27.24 15.83 1.34
CA SER A 111 27.09 17.20 0.86
C SER A 111 25.92 17.32 -0.12
N GLY A 112 25.01 18.28 0.08
CA GLY A 112 23.94 18.59 -0.86
C GLY A 112 22.75 19.35 -0.25
N GLY A 113 22.04 20.14 -1.07
CA GLY A 113 20.76 20.79 -0.74
C GLY A 113 19.53 19.92 -1.09
N PRO A 114 18.34 20.52 -1.20
CA PRO A 114 17.23 20.39 -0.24
C PRO A 114 16.92 18.96 0.22
N GLN A 115 16.69 18.80 1.52
CA GLN A 115 16.29 17.52 2.14
C GLN A 115 14.89 17.06 1.68
N ALA A 116 13.92 17.97 1.56
CA ALA A 116 12.67 17.78 0.82
C ALA A 116 12.03 19.15 0.52
N GLU A 117 11.61 19.37 -0.73
CA GLU A 117 10.97 20.58 -1.19
C GLU A 117 9.79 20.25 -2.11
N TYR A 118 8.66 20.94 -1.92
CA TYR A 118 7.51 20.83 -2.80
C TYR A 118 7.20 22.18 -3.45
N ARG A 119 6.97 22.16 -4.76
CA ARG A 119 6.46 23.31 -5.53
C ARG A 119 5.26 22.90 -6.35
N GLU A 120 4.33 23.82 -6.52
CA GLU A 120 3.15 23.61 -7.37
C GLU A 120 3.10 24.71 -8.43
N GLU A 121 3.03 24.31 -9.69
CA GLU A 121 3.00 25.19 -10.86
C GLU A 121 1.87 24.73 -11.79
N GLY A 122 0.74 25.45 -11.73
CA GLY A 122 -0.45 25.13 -12.52
C GLY A 122 -0.96 23.70 -12.25
N LEU A 123 -0.98 22.86 -13.29
CA LEU A 123 -1.49 21.50 -13.20
C LEU A 123 -0.51 20.53 -12.52
N VAL A 124 0.76 20.90 -12.36
CA VAL A 124 1.83 20.00 -11.90
C VAL A 124 2.36 20.42 -10.52
N GLY A 125 2.38 19.48 -9.58
CA GLY A 125 3.18 19.56 -8.37
C GLY A 125 4.49 18.80 -8.53
N LEU A 126 5.58 19.28 -7.93
CA LEU A 126 6.89 18.65 -7.95
C LEU A 126 7.50 18.58 -6.55
N TRP A 127 7.77 17.37 -6.10
CA TRP A 127 8.66 17.07 -5.00
C TRP A 127 10.10 16.91 -5.49
N ARG A 128 11.04 17.56 -4.80
CA ARG A 128 12.48 17.32 -4.91
C ARG A 128 12.99 16.90 -3.55
N VAL A 129 13.46 15.68 -3.43
CA VAL A 129 13.83 15.05 -2.16
C VAL A 129 15.24 14.52 -2.28
N HIS A 130 16.09 14.83 -1.31
CA HIS A 130 17.46 14.35 -1.28
C HIS A 130 17.79 13.74 0.09
N ILE A 131 18.25 12.49 0.08
CA ILE A 131 18.63 11.74 1.28
C ILE A 131 20.11 11.43 1.22
N THR A 132 20.85 11.71 2.28
CA THR A 132 22.27 11.38 2.36
C THR A 132 22.51 10.07 3.12
N ARG A 133 23.75 9.59 3.05
CA ARG A 133 24.26 8.46 3.88
C ARG A 133 24.07 8.61 5.39
N ASP A 134 23.81 9.82 5.89
CA ASP A 134 23.64 10.05 7.32
C ASP A 134 22.30 9.50 7.81
N TYR A 135 21.33 9.41 6.90
CA TYR A 135 19.98 8.88 7.17
C TYR A 135 19.74 7.50 6.56
N LEU A 136 20.50 7.11 5.54
CA LEU A 136 20.23 5.90 4.77
C LEU A 136 21.53 5.27 4.23
N ARG A 137 21.95 4.12 4.78
CA ARG A 137 23.15 3.39 4.30
C ARG A 137 22.85 2.07 3.63
N ARG A 138 21.70 1.47 3.93
CA ARG A 138 21.24 0.18 3.39
C ARG A 138 19.83 0.33 2.85
N ASP A 139 19.38 -0.69 2.12
CA ASP A 139 18.05 -0.72 1.48
C ASP A 139 17.75 0.54 0.65
N VAL A 140 18.80 1.15 0.08
CA VAL A 140 18.72 2.44 -0.62
C VAL A 140 17.62 2.40 -1.65
N ASP A 141 17.59 1.37 -2.50
CA ASP A 141 16.59 1.23 -3.56
C ASP A 141 15.16 1.12 -3.04
N HIS A 142 14.97 0.36 -1.96
CA HIS A 142 13.66 0.16 -1.36
C HIS A 142 13.13 1.45 -0.75
N VAL A 143 13.97 2.14 0.02
CA VAL A 143 13.60 3.39 0.69
C VAL A 143 13.43 4.53 -0.31
N VAL A 144 14.36 4.65 -1.27
CA VAL A 144 14.30 5.70 -2.30
C VAL A 144 13.05 5.57 -3.15
N LYS A 145 12.74 4.36 -3.62
CA LYS A 145 11.51 4.10 -4.36
C LYS A 145 10.27 4.35 -3.49
N GLY A 146 10.23 3.78 -2.29
CA GLY A 146 9.07 3.87 -1.42
C GLY A 146 8.74 5.31 -1.01
N LEU A 147 9.75 6.14 -0.74
CA LEU A 147 9.55 7.55 -0.45
C LEU A 147 9.17 8.36 -1.69
N ALA A 148 9.66 8.00 -2.89
CA ALA A 148 9.22 8.63 -4.13
C ALA A 148 7.74 8.35 -4.40
N ASP A 149 7.31 7.10 -4.25
CA ASP A 149 5.91 6.67 -4.35
C ASP A 149 5.05 7.42 -3.31
N SER A 150 5.46 7.40 -2.05
CA SER A 150 4.70 8.05 -0.96
C SER A 150 4.58 9.57 -1.16
N ALA A 151 5.63 10.22 -1.67
CA ALA A 151 5.66 11.66 -1.87
C ALA A 151 4.69 12.11 -2.97
N SER A 152 4.65 11.41 -4.10
CA SER A 152 3.76 11.75 -5.22
C SER A 152 2.31 11.37 -4.91
N GLU A 153 2.05 10.12 -4.50
CA GLU A 153 0.72 9.55 -4.33
C GLU A 153 -0.07 10.28 -3.24
N ALA A 154 0.43 10.30 -2.00
CA ALA A 154 -0.29 10.90 -0.89
C ALA A 154 -0.52 12.40 -1.10
N ARG A 155 0.46 13.11 -1.68
CA ARG A 155 0.30 14.53 -1.99
C ARG A 155 -0.73 14.75 -3.09
N HIS A 156 -0.71 13.95 -4.15
CA HIS A 156 -1.67 14.06 -5.24
C HIS A 156 -3.09 13.78 -4.78
N ALA A 157 -3.31 12.67 -4.06
CA ALA A 157 -4.62 12.35 -3.51
C ALA A 157 -5.15 13.43 -2.56
N ARG A 158 -4.32 13.99 -1.66
CA ARG A 158 -4.73 15.10 -0.80
C ARG A 158 -5.11 16.34 -1.59
N ARG A 159 -4.31 16.69 -2.61
CA ARG A 159 -4.59 17.82 -3.50
C ARG A 159 -5.94 17.63 -4.20
N MET A 160 -6.20 16.45 -4.74
CA MET A 160 -7.45 16.14 -5.44
C MET A 160 -8.64 16.08 -4.48
N ALA A 161 -8.50 15.40 -3.34
CA ALA A 161 -9.57 15.29 -2.33
C ALA A 161 -10.01 16.67 -1.80
N ALA A 162 -9.05 17.56 -1.54
CA ALA A 162 -9.34 18.93 -1.11
C ALA A 162 -10.05 19.73 -2.21
N ARG A 163 -9.61 19.63 -3.46
CA ARG A 163 -10.18 20.40 -4.59
C ARG A 163 -11.54 19.89 -5.04
N LEU A 164 -11.78 18.58 -4.96
CA LEU A 164 -13.03 17.94 -5.38
C LEU A 164 -14.08 17.90 -4.27
N SER A 165 -13.69 18.27 -3.05
CA SER A 165 -14.55 18.27 -1.85
C SER A 165 -15.26 16.92 -1.70
N LEU A 166 -14.50 15.88 -1.35
CA LEU A 166 -15.07 14.56 -1.15
C LEU A 166 -16.06 14.56 0.02
N GLY A 167 -16.98 13.62 0.01
CA GLY A 167 -18.05 13.43 0.97
C GLY A 167 -18.42 11.97 1.15
N LYS A 168 -19.48 11.73 1.93
CA LYS A 168 -19.97 10.38 2.30
C LYS A 168 -20.32 9.45 1.14
N ASP A 169 -20.64 10.01 -0.02
CA ASP A 169 -21.06 9.26 -1.19
C ASP A 169 -19.89 9.02 -2.17
N ASP A 170 -18.66 9.35 -1.75
CA ASP A 170 -17.44 9.19 -2.55
C ASP A 170 -16.52 8.08 -2.03
N LEU A 171 -15.84 7.44 -2.97
CA LEU A 171 -14.81 6.45 -2.72
C LEU A 171 -13.49 6.88 -3.35
N LEU A 172 -12.45 7.00 -2.53
CA LEU A 172 -11.06 7.11 -2.96
C LEU A 172 -10.39 5.74 -2.91
N ILE A 173 -9.85 5.30 -4.05
CA ILE A 173 -9.08 4.06 -4.19
C ILE A 173 -7.62 4.43 -4.45
N LEU A 174 -6.71 3.87 -3.66
CA LEU A 174 -5.26 3.94 -3.88
C LEU A 174 -4.75 2.58 -4.38
N ASP A 175 -3.99 2.55 -5.49
CA ASP A 175 -3.22 1.35 -5.91
C ASP A 175 -1.98 1.17 -5.02
N GLY A 176 -2.20 0.81 -3.76
CA GLY A 176 -1.14 0.70 -2.78
C GLY A 176 -1.66 0.55 -1.36
N ASN A 177 -0.75 0.67 -0.40
CA ASN A 177 -1.12 0.64 1.01
C ASN A 177 -1.58 2.03 1.47
N ILE A 178 -2.71 2.10 2.18
CA ILE A 178 -3.13 3.33 2.87
C ILE A 178 -2.01 3.84 3.79
N PHE A 179 -1.35 2.92 4.47
CA PHE A 179 -0.18 3.18 5.30
C PHE A 179 1.02 2.40 4.76
N PRO A 180 2.10 3.06 4.31
CA PRO A 180 3.31 2.39 3.84
C PRO A 180 4.13 1.88 5.04
N ILE A 181 3.59 0.87 5.74
CA ILE A 181 4.10 0.41 7.05
C ILE A 181 5.55 -0.06 6.98
N GLY A 182 5.97 -0.63 5.85
CA GLY A 182 7.37 -0.95 5.57
C GLY A 182 8.33 0.23 5.81
N LEU A 183 7.91 1.44 5.44
CA LEU A 183 8.69 2.66 5.66
C LEU A 183 8.51 3.20 7.09
N TYR A 184 7.33 3.06 7.69
CA TYR A 184 7.10 3.48 9.08
C TYR A 184 7.97 2.70 10.08
N TYR A 185 8.36 1.47 9.78
CA TYR A 185 9.33 0.73 10.61
C TYR A 185 10.67 1.46 10.75
N TYR A 186 11.10 2.18 9.71
CA TYR A 186 12.31 3.01 9.78
C TYR A 186 12.13 4.29 10.59
N LEU A 187 10.90 4.75 10.82
CA LEU A 187 10.59 5.91 11.67
C LEU A 187 10.52 5.57 13.17
N ILE A 188 10.15 4.35 13.53
CA ILE A 188 10.01 3.95 14.95
C ILE A 188 11.32 3.44 15.57
N GLY A 189 12.46 3.62 14.90
CA GLY A 189 13.78 3.26 15.41
C GLY A 189 14.14 1.77 15.31
N GLU A 190 13.25 0.92 14.78
CA GLU A 190 13.63 -0.45 14.38
C GLU A 190 14.65 -0.43 13.21
N GLY A 191 14.68 0.68 12.46
CA GLY A 191 15.70 1.02 11.45
C GLY A 191 17.13 1.18 11.98
N ASN A 192 17.33 1.45 13.27
CA ASN A 192 18.69 1.56 13.84
C ASN A 192 19.44 0.22 13.83
N ARG A 193 18.72 -0.92 13.72
CA ARG A 193 19.34 -2.23 13.45
C ARG A 193 19.81 -2.39 12.00
N PHE A 194 19.38 -1.51 11.09
CA PHE A 194 19.61 -1.59 9.65
C PHE A 194 20.46 -0.44 9.09
N GLU A 195 21.05 0.43 9.93
CA GLU A 195 21.78 1.63 9.49
C GLU A 195 20.91 2.60 8.68
N ILE A 196 19.64 2.75 9.11
CA ILE A 196 18.64 3.64 8.52
C ILE A 196 18.03 4.49 9.63
N ASP A 197 18.12 5.81 9.49
CA ASP A 197 17.62 6.82 10.43
C ASP A 197 16.71 7.81 9.69
N LEU A 198 15.51 7.36 9.29
CA LEU A 198 14.52 8.25 8.69
C LEU A 198 13.86 9.18 9.72
N VAL A 199 13.90 8.83 11.01
CA VAL A 199 13.29 9.64 12.08
C VAL A 199 14.04 10.96 12.29
N SER A 200 15.34 11.00 12.04
CA SER A 200 16.10 12.25 12.05
C SER A 200 15.98 13.07 10.75
N ASN A 201 15.25 12.57 9.74
CA ASN A 201 15.06 13.25 8.46
C ASN A 201 13.66 13.89 8.37
N GLY A 202 13.57 15.20 8.61
CA GLY A 202 12.30 15.94 8.58
C GLY A 202 11.56 15.87 7.24
N GLY A 203 12.28 15.72 6.13
CA GLY A 203 11.71 15.54 4.79
C GLY A 203 11.00 14.21 4.63
N ALA A 204 11.65 13.11 5.05
CA ALA A 204 11.07 11.78 5.05
C ALA A 204 9.83 11.71 5.97
N ILE A 205 9.88 12.34 7.15
CA ILE A 205 8.72 12.47 8.03
C ILE A 205 7.57 13.18 7.31
N THR A 206 7.84 14.33 6.69
CA THR A 206 6.81 15.12 5.99
C THR A 206 6.13 14.33 4.87
N ILE A 207 6.92 13.56 4.11
CA ILE A 207 6.42 12.70 3.03
C ILE A 207 5.50 11.61 3.60
N LEU A 208 5.98 10.90 4.61
CA LEU A 208 5.30 9.77 5.22
C LEU A 208 4.03 10.20 5.98
N GLU A 209 4.05 11.36 6.63
CA GLU A 209 2.88 11.99 7.26
C GLU A 209 1.75 12.23 6.23
N GLY A 210 2.09 12.41 4.95
CA GLY A 210 1.12 12.60 3.87
C GLY A 210 0.03 11.54 3.83
N HIS A 211 0.38 10.26 4.01
CA HIS A 211 -0.59 9.16 4.02
C HIS A 211 -1.54 9.22 5.22
N LEU A 212 -1.02 9.55 6.40
CA LEU A 212 -1.83 9.75 7.60
C LEU A 212 -2.79 10.92 7.41
N ARG A 213 -2.31 12.06 6.92
CA ARG A 213 -3.15 13.24 6.65
C ARG A 213 -4.22 12.98 5.60
N LEU A 214 -3.97 12.10 4.65
CA LEU A 214 -4.99 11.70 3.67
C LEU A 214 -6.08 10.86 4.32
N ALA A 215 -5.72 9.92 5.20
CA ALA A 215 -6.69 9.12 5.94
C ALA A 215 -7.53 9.99 6.89
N GLU A 216 -6.90 10.93 7.59
CA GLU A 216 -7.59 11.93 8.43
C GLU A 216 -8.56 12.77 7.58
N LEU A 217 -8.10 13.32 6.45
CA LEU A 217 -8.94 14.12 5.56
C LEU A 217 -10.16 13.35 5.06
N ALA A 218 -9.98 12.09 4.61
CA ALA A 218 -11.08 11.26 4.15
C ALA A 218 -12.08 11.00 5.28
N ALA A 219 -11.61 10.70 6.50
CA ALA A 219 -12.45 10.49 7.66
C ALA A 219 -13.22 11.77 8.06
N GLU A 220 -12.56 12.93 8.05
CA GLU A 220 -13.18 14.23 8.34
C GLU A 220 -14.27 14.60 7.32
N GLN A 221 -14.04 14.26 6.04
CA GLN A 221 -14.98 14.46 4.95
C GLN A 221 -16.07 13.38 4.89
N GLY A 222 -15.92 12.28 5.63
CA GLY A 222 -16.79 11.12 5.58
C GLY A 222 -16.63 10.25 4.34
N ALA A 223 -15.63 10.50 3.49
CA ALA A 223 -15.38 9.74 2.27
C ALA A 223 -14.79 8.36 2.58
N ALA A 224 -15.19 7.34 1.81
CA ALA A 224 -14.57 6.02 1.91
C ALA A 224 -13.16 6.07 1.30
N TYR A 225 -12.18 5.47 1.97
CA TYR A 225 -10.81 5.40 1.49
C TYR A 225 -10.28 3.97 1.59
N VAL A 226 -9.92 3.39 0.45
CA VAL A 226 -9.47 2.01 0.31
C VAL A 226 -8.12 1.96 -0.38
N GLY A 227 -7.20 1.16 0.15
CA GLY A 227 -5.94 0.81 -0.51
C GLY A 227 -5.97 -0.62 -1.02
N ILE A 228 -5.58 -0.82 -2.28
CA ILE A 228 -5.48 -2.13 -2.91
C ILE A 228 -4.02 -2.55 -2.95
N ASN A 229 -3.65 -3.54 -2.13
CA ASN A 229 -2.32 -4.14 -2.17
C ASN A 229 -2.37 -5.49 -2.91
N LYS A 230 -1.68 -5.58 -4.05
CA LYS A 230 -1.60 -6.81 -4.88
C LYS A 230 -0.69 -7.89 -4.29
N THR A 231 0.21 -7.50 -3.40
CA THR A 231 1.24 -8.39 -2.82
C THR A 231 1.40 -8.15 -1.32
N PRO A 232 0.34 -8.32 -0.51
CA PRO A 232 0.46 -8.18 0.94
C PRO A 232 1.36 -9.29 1.49
N ARG A 233 2.30 -8.90 2.37
CA ARG A 233 3.24 -9.81 3.05
C ARG A 233 2.95 -9.89 4.56
N THR A 234 1.69 -10.07 4.91
CA THR A 234 1.23 -10.12 6.30
C THR A 234 1.09 -11.56 6.80
N ARG A 235 1.03 -11.73 8.13
CA ARG A 235 0.72 -13.00 8.82
C ARG A 235 -0.43 -12.85 9.83
N TYR A 236 -1.26 -11.83 9.68
CA TYR A 236 -2.29 -11.50 10.66
C TYR A 236 -3.37 -12.56 10.73
N LEU A 237 -3.81 -13.07 9.58
CA LEU A 237 -4.80 -14.15 9.51
C LEU A 237 -4.18 -15.48 9.92
N LEU A 238 -2.94 -15.75 9.51
CA LEU A 238 -2.23 -16.97 9.91
C LEU A 238 -2.08 -17.11 11.43
N ASN A 239 -1.89 -16.00 12.15
CA ASN A 239 -1.82 -15.99 13.62
C ASN A 239 -3.17 -16.29 14.30
N CYS A 240 -4.27 -16.28 13.56
CA CYS A 240 -5.61 -16.62 14.04
C CYS A 240 -5.99 -18.08 13.77
N LEU A 241 -5.14 -18.86 13.10
CA LEU A 241 -5.38 -20.29 12.88
C LEU A 241 -5.21 -21.05 14.21
N HIS A 242 -5.96 -22.15 14.36
CA HIS A 242 -5.79 -23.06 15.51
C HIS A 242 -4.49 -23.85 15.45
N GLU A 243 -4.12 -24.29 14.25
CA GLU A 243 -2.93 -25.08 13.96
C GLU A 243 -2.11 -24.38 12.89
N GLU A 244 -0.78 -24.51 12.96
CA GLU A 244 0.08 -23.95 11.93
C GLU A 244 -0.13 -24.68 10.60
N GLY A 245 -0.53 -23.94 9.58
CA GLY A 245 -0.60 -24.43 8.20
C GLY A 245 0.73 -24.31 7.45
N PRO A 246 0.82 -24.82 6.22
CA PRO A 246 2.03 -24.79 5.40
C PRO A 246 2.33 -23.41 4.78
N TRP A 247 1.61 -22.36 5.18
CA TRP A 247 1.68 -21.04 4.55
C TRP A 247 2.63 -20.09 5.32
N ALA A 248 3.48 -19.40 4.58
CA ALA A 248 4.39 -18.39 5.11
C ALA A 248 3.72 -17.01 5.25
N GLU A 249 2.69 -16.71 4.47
CA GLU A 249 2.03 -15.39 4.42
C GLU A 249 0.52 -15.53 4.19
N ASP A 250 -0.27 -14.57 4.68
CA ASP A 250 -1.74 -14.54 4.54
C ASP A 250 -2.17 -14.66 3.07
N ARG A 251 -1.43 -14.05 2.14
CA ARG A 251 -1.70 -14.14 0.70
C ARG A 251 -1.68 -15.58 0.19
N GLN A 252 -0.76 -16.40 0.70
CA GLN A 252 -0.67 -17.81 0.28
C GLN A 252 -1.87 -18.61 0.79
N PHE A 253 -2.29 -18.34 2.03
CA PHE A 253 -3.47 -18.95 2.63
C PHE A 253 -4.76 -18.57 1.88
N ILE A 254 -4.98 -17.27 1.62
CA ILE A 254 -6.13 -16.80 0.86
C ILE A 254 -6.13 -17.35 -0.58
N ARG A 255 -4.96 -17.45 -1.23
CA ARG A 255 -4.86 -18.10 -2.55
C ARG A 255 -5.18 -19.58 -2.53
N ALA A 256 -4.88 -20.29 -1.44
CA ALA A 256 -5.27 -21.69 -1.27
C ALA A 256 -6.78 -21.81 -1.06
N LEU A 257 -7.38 -20.91 -0.28
CA LEU A 257 -8.82 -20.86 -0.03
C LEU A 257 -9.63 -20.72 -1.34
N PHE A 258 -9.16 -19.88 -2.26
CA PHE A 258 -9.78 -19.66 -3.57
C PHE A 258 -9.16 -20.47 -4.71
N TRP A 259 -8.42 -21.53 -4.39
CA TRP A 259 -7.84 -22.37 -5.43
C TRP A 259 -8.95 -23.06 -6.23
N GLY A 260 -8.81 -23.07 -7.56
CA GLY A 260 -9.80 -23.68 -8.46
C GLY A 260 -10.94 -22.77 -8.89
N LEU A 261 -10.99 -21.50 -8.41
CA LEU A 261 -11.92 -20.52 -8.96
C LEU A 261 -11.67 -20.28 -10.47
N PRO A 262 -12.72 -20.10 -11.28
CA PRO A 262 -12.60 -19.65 -12.65
C PRO A 262 -11.84 -18.31 -12.74
N LYS A 263 -11.12 -18.10 -13.86
CA LYS A 263 -10.30 -16.88 -14.06
C LYS A 263 -11.14 -15.60 -14.15
N ASP A 264 -12.40 -15.73 -14.50
CA ASP A 264 -13.39 -14.67 -14.65
C ASP A 264 -14.24 -14.47 -13.38
N GLU A 265 -13.95 -15.18 -12.30
CA GLU A 265 -14.56 -14.94 -10.99
C GLU A 265 -13.64 -14.17 -10.05
N LEU A 266 -14.24 -13.28 -9.26
CA LEU A 266 -13.61 -12.65 -8.10
C LEU A 266 -14.01 -13.43 -6.86
N GLY A 267 -13.03 -13.89 -6.07
CA GLY A 267 -13.27 -14.49 -4.75
C GLY A 267 -12.97 -13.50 -3.63
N TRP A 268 -13.82 -13.44 -2.62
CA TRP A 268 -13.61 -12.60 -1.43
C TRP A 268 -14.11 -13.29 -0.16
N THR A 269 -13.49 -12.96 0.96
CA THR A 269 -13.92 -13.42 2.30
C THR A 269 -14.79 -12.37 2.96
N ASN A 270 -15.25 -12.67 4.18
CA ASN A 270 -15.75 -11.66 5.11
C ASN A 270 -14.71 -10.56 5.39
N TRP A 271 -15.17 -9.48 6.03
CA TRP A 271 -14.32 -8.38 6.48
C TRP A 271 -13.68 -8.67 7.83
N PHE A 272 -12.39 -8.33 7.94
CA PHE A 272 -11.62 -8.41 9.17
C PHE A 272 -11.25 -7.00 9.65
N ILE A 273 -11.30 -6.79 10.97
CA ILE A 273 -10.80 -5.58 11.62
C ILE A 273 -9.60 -5.92 12.49
N GLN A 274 -8.53 -5.14 12.32
CA GLN A 274 -7.36 -5.18 13.18
C GLN A 274 -7.31 -3.89 13.98
N ARG A 275 -7.46 -3.98 15.32
CA ARG A 275 -7.47 -2.78 16.18
C ARG A 275 -6.09 -2.28 16.58
N ARG A 276 -5.07 -3.14 16.46
CA ARG A 276 -3.68 -2.81 16.78
C ARG A 276 -2.75 -3.49 15.79
N TYR A 277 -1.81 -2.73 15.26
CA TYR A 277 -0.61 -3.33 14.69
C TYR A 277 0.21 -3.87 15.86
N ARG A 278 0.40 -5.19 15.89
CA ARG A 278 1.46 -5.76 16.71
C ARG A 278 2.75 -5.22 16.09
N ALA A 279 3.43 -4.30 16.77
CA ALA A 279 4.82 -3.99 16.45
C ALA A 279 5.56 -5.34 16.38
N TYR A 280 6.60 -5.44 15.55
CA TYR A 280 7.38 -6.66 15.34
C TYR A 280 8.22 -7.03 16.59
N LEU A 281 7.69 -6.76 17.79
CA LEU A 281 8.32 -6.79 19.10
C LEU A 281 7.97 -8.05 19.92
N SER A 282 7.33 -9.07 19.34
CA SER A 282 7.01 -10.29 20.11
C SER A 282 7.62 -11.59 19.58
N SER A 283 8.53 -11.55 18.62
CA SER A 283 9.34 -12.72 18.25
C SER A 283 10.78 -12.54 18.70
N ARG A 284 10.97 -12.41 20.01
CA ARG A 284 12.11 -12.90 20.81
C ARG A 284 11.73 -12.67 22.27
N GLY A 285 11.52 -13.76 23.00
CA GLY A 285 11.36 -13.73 24.46
C GLY A 285 12.61 -13.21 25.17
N PRO A 286 12.57 -13.11 26.51
CA PRO A 286 13.70 -12.68 27.33
C PRO A 286 14.97 -13.50 27.09
#